data_AF-A0A1F5D3L5-F1
#
_entry.id   AF-A0A1F5D3L5-F1
#
_cell.length_a   1.000
_cell.length_b   1.000
_cell.length_c   1.000
_cell.angle_alpha   90.00
_cell.angle_beta   90.00
_cell.angle_gamma   90.00
#
_symmetry.space_group_name_H-M   'P 1'
#
loop_
_entity.id
_entity.type
_entity.pdbx_description
1 polymer ?
#
loop_
_entity_poly.entity_id
_entity_poly.type
_entity_poly.pdbx_seq_one_letter_code
_entity_poly.pdbx_strand_id
1 'polypeptide(L)'
;MAALMSGLVLFNRWKEATLILALQLGIWLSHPFAWYQLMPIIMWQYGLVLILIVVPPIRKWIIRTITTRNPANLTVALWCLAWIARIGGDVVTGNNVAVWILNWGVPEMYAFWAPLTVYYAIADSLNCVAGAIIGTIVLLALRRANIRTLAVDLLESKKQG
;
A
#
# COMPACT_ATOMS: atom_id res chain seq x y z
N MET A 1 -8.12 -5.17 3.03
CA MET A 1 -7.71 -5.07 1.61
C MET A 1 -6.18 -5.04 1.45
N ALA A 2 -5.45 -4.60 2.47
CA ALA A 2 -3.99 -4.54 2.50
C ALA A 2 -3.28 -5.83 2.08
N ALA A 3 -3.62 -6.98 2.68
CA ALA A 3 -2.97 -8.26 2.38
C ALA A 3 -3.15 -8.68 0.91
N LEU A 4 -4.32 -8.39 0.32
CA LEU A 4 -4.58 -8.67 -1.09
C LEU A 4 -3.70 -7.79 -1.99
N MET A 5 -3.67 -6.48 -1.74
CA MET A 5 -2.90 -5.53 -2.55
C MET A 5 -1.40 -5.80 -2.52
N SER A 6 -0.84 -6.03 -1.32
CA SER A 6 0.57 -6.37 -1.19
C SER A 6 0.91 -7.73 -1.80
N GLY A 7 0.03 -8.73 -1.60
CA GLY A 7 0.17 -10.05 -2.21
C GLY A 7 0.20 -9.98 -3.73
N LEU A 8 -0.78 -9.32 -4.36
CA LEU A 8 -0.84 -9.19 -5.81
C LEU A 8 0.45 -8.58 -6.39
N VAL A 9 1.00 -7.54 -5.75
CA VAL A 9 2.26 -6.94 -6.20
C VAL A 9 3.43 -7.88 -6.00
N LEU A 10 3.56 -8.54 -4.83
CA LEU A 10 4.62 -9.51 -4.57
C LEU A 10 4.63 -10.68 -5.57
N PHE A 11 3.46 -11.16 -5.97
CA PHE A 11 3.30 -12.22 -6.97
C PHE A 11 3.33 -11.69 -8.42
N ASN A 12 3.74 -10.44 -8.64
CA ASN A 12 3.82 -9.78 -9.95
C ASN A 12 2.48 -9.75 -10.72
N ARG A 13 1.35 -9.86 -10.01
CA ARG A 13 -0.03 -9.66 -10.50
C ARG A 13 -0.40 -8.18 -10.47
N TRP A 14 0.46 -7.36 -11.10
CA TRP A 14 0.35 -5.91 -11.05
C TRP A 14 -0.87 -5.38 -11.81
N LYS A 15 -1.33 -6.09 -12.85
CA LYS A 15 -2.52 -5.69 -13.62
C LYS A 15 -3.77 -5.74 -12.75
N GLU A 16 -3.91 -6.80 -11.96
CA GLU A 16 -5.01 -6.97 -11.02
C GLU A 16 -4.95 -5.95 -9.89
N ALA A 17 -3.76 -5.70 -9.33
CA ALA A 17 -3.57 -4.65 -8.32
C ALA A 17 -3.93 -3.25 -8.87
N THR A 18 -3.48 -2.93 -10.09
CA THR A 18 -3.83 -1.66 -10.76
C THR A 18 -5.32 -1.57 -11.03
N LEU A 19 -5.96 -2.64 -11.50
CA LEU A 19 -7.40 -2.65 -11.76
C LEU A 19 -8.21 -2.40 -10.49
N ILE A 20 -7.88 -3.08 -9.39
CA ILE A 20 -8.52 -2.87 -8.10
C ILE A 20 -8.36 -1.41 -7.65
N LEU A 21 -7.14 -0.88 -7.71
CA LEU A 21 -6.89 0.52 -7.33
C LEU A 21 -7.68 1.48 -8.23
N ALA A 22 -7.69 1.27 -9.55
CA ALA A 22 -8.41 2.11 -10.48
C ALA A 22 -9.92 2.12 -10.21
N LEU A 23 -10.52 0.96 -9.91
CA LEU A 23 -11.93 0.88 -9.52
C LEU A 23 -12.21 1.63 -8.21
N GLN A 24 -11.36 1.46 -7.20
CA GLN A 24 -11.49 2.16 -5.91
C GLN A 24 -11.38 3.67 -6.08
N LEU A 25 -10.45 4.15 -6.92
CA LEU A 25 -10.32 5.57 -7.24
C LEU A 25 -11.50 6.09 -8.06
N GLY A 26 -12.04 5.29 -8.99
CA GLY A 26 -13.25 5.62 -9.72
C GLY A 26 -14.45 5.83 -8.78
N ILE A 27 -14.63 4.93 -7.80
CA ILE A 27 -15.68 5.05 -6.78
C ILE A 27 -15.48 6.31 -5.93
N TRP A 28 -14.25 6.60 -5.50
CA TRP A 28 -13.94 7.81 -4.72
C TRP A 28 -14.26 9.08 -5.50
N LEU A 29 -13.71 9.21 -6.71
CA LEU A 29 -13.83 10.40 -7.55
C LEU A 29 -15.25 10.64 -8.08
N SER A 30 -16.10 9.60 -8.06
CA SER A 30 -17.52 9.72 -8.41
C SER A 30 -18.34 10.42 -7.30
N HIS A 31 -17.81 10.51 -6.07
CA HIS A 31 -18.51 11.16 -4.98
C HIS A 31 -18.23 12.67 -4.95
N PRO A 32 -19.23 13.56 -4.84
CA PRO A 32 -19.01 15.02 -4.80
C PRO A 32 -18.02 15.48 -3.73
N PHE A 33 -18.02 14.81 -2.58
CA PHE A 33 -17.10 15.08 -1.47
C PHE A 33 -15.61 14.97 -1.83
N ALA A 34 -15.23 14.12 -2.79
CA ALA A 34 -13.84 13.97 -3.21
C ALA A 34 -13.21 15.28 -3.75
N TRP A 35 -14.06 16.21 -4.17
CA TRP A 35 -13.69 17.48 -4.79
C TRP A 35 -13.80 18.66 -3.82
N TYR A 36 -14.11 18.41 -2.54
CA TYR A 36 -14.18 19.45 -1.52
C TYR A 36 -12.77 19.95 -1.14
N GLN A 37 -12.64 21.22 -0.75
CA GLN A 37 -11.38 22.00 -0.72
C GLN A 37 -10.06 21.25 -0.42
N LEU A 38 -9.98 20.46 0.67
CA LEU A 38 -8.76 19.73 1.05
C LEU A 38 -8.75 18.24 0.66
N MET A 39 -9.87 17.68 0.23
CA MET A 39 -9.99 16.26 -0.12
C MET A 39 -9.09 15.84 -1.30
N PRO A 40 -8.83 16.68 -2.32
CA PRO A 40 -7.88 16.36 -3.38
C PRO A 40 -6.46 16.06 -2.91
N ILE A 41 -6.06 16.52 -1.72
CA ILE A 41 -4.73 16.19 -1.15
C ILE A 41 -4.59 14.67 -1.01
N ILE A 42 -5.66 13.94 -0.67
CA ILE A 42 -5.59 12.49 -0.50
C ILE A 42 -5.06 11.78 -1.77
N MET A 43 -5.25 12.38 -2.95
CA MET A 43 -4.79 11.84 -4.24
C MET A 43 -3.27 11.68 -4.34
N TRP A 44 -2.46 12.47 -3.62
CA TRP A 44 -1.00 12.31 -3.69
C TRP A 44 -0.56 10.93 -3.18
N GLN A 45 -1.24 10.41 -2.15
CA GLN A 45 -0.94 9.10 -1.56
C GLN A 45 -1.22 7.99 -2.57
N TYR A 46 -2.36 8.09 -3.27
CA TYR A 46 -2.76 7.15 -4.32
C TYR A 46 -1.87 7.22 -5.55
N GLY A 47 -1.40 8.42 -5.92
CA GLY A 47 -0.44 8.61 -6.99
C GLY A 47 0.87 7.85 -6.73
N LEU A 48 1.39 7.92 -5.51
CA LEU A 48 2.57 7.14 -5.13
C LEU A 48 2.31 5.63 -5.24
N VAL A 49 1.18 5.12 -4.74
CA VAL A 49 0.81 3.70 -4.89
C VAL A 49 0.81 3.29 -6.36
N LEU A 50 0.19 4.11 -7.24
CA LEU A 50 0.11 3.81 -8.66
C LEU A 50 1.51 3.70 -9.29
N ILE A 51 2.43 4.62 -8.96
CA ILE A 51 3.82 4.59 -9.41
C ILE A 51 4.50 3.29 -8.97
N LEU A 52 4.39 2.93 -7.68
CA LEU A 52 5.02 1.73 -7.13
C LEU A 52 4.52 0.44 -7.78
N ILE A 53 3.25 0.40 -8.21
CA ILE A 53 2.66 -0.77 -8.88
C ILE A 53 2.99 -0.80 -10.38
N VAL A 54 2.78 0.31 -11.09
CA VAL A 54 2.75 0.33 -12.57
C VAL A 54 4.13 0.48 -13.19
N VAL A 55 5.04 1.23 -12.55
CA VAL A 55 6.36 1.51 -13.12
C VAL A 55 7.24 0.25 -13.04
N PRO A 56 7.58 -0.40 -14.17
CA PRO A 56 8.20 -1.72 -14.14
C PRO A 56 9.56 -1.77 -13.42
N PRO A 57 10.49 -0.80 -13.60
CA PRO A 57 11.75 -0.78 -12.85
C PRO A 57 11.53 -0.78 -11.33
N ILE A 58 10.60 0.01 -10.83
CA ILE A 58 10.29 0.14 -9.40
C ILE A 58 9.67 -1.15 -8.87
N ARG A 59 8.59 -1.62 -9.49
CA ARG A 59 7.90 -2.85 -9.07
C ARG A 59 8.87 -4.05 -9.05
N LYS A 60 9.66 -4.23 -10.10
CA LYS A 60 10.59 -5.36 -10.20
C LYS A 60 11.70 -5.25 -9.16
N TRP A 61 12.15 -4.03 -8.86
CA TRP A 61 13.12 -3.78 -7.79
C TRP A 61 12.56 -4.12 -6.41
N ILE A 62 11.31 -3.73 -6.09
CA ILE A 62 10.64 -4.08 -4.82
C ILE A 62 10.59 -5.61 -4.66
N ILE A 63 10.01 -6.29 -5.65
CA ILE A 63 9.84 -7.75 -5.63
C ILE A 63 11.20 -8.45 -5.48
N ARG A 64 12.19 -8.06 -6.29
CA ARG A 64 13.53 -8.65 -6.23
C ARG A 64 14.18 -8.44 -4.86
N THR A 65 14.10 -7.23 -4.32
CA THR A 65 14.74 -6.89 -3.04
C THR A 65 14.15 -7.71 -1.90
N ILE A 66 12.83 -7.87 -1.86
CA ILE A 66 12.13 -8.66 -0.84
C ILE A 66 12.42 -10.15 -1.00
N THR A 67 12.30 -10.68 -2.22
CA THR A 67 12.52 -12.12 -2.49
C THR A 67 13.95 -12.55 -2.17
N THR A 68 14.95 -11.75 -2.57
CA THR A 68 16.37 -12.03 -2.24
C THR A 68 16.77 -11.63 -0.82
N ARG A 69 15.85 -11.02 -0.06
CA ARG A 69 16.06 -10.47 1.28
C ARG A 69 17.34 -9.62 1.36
N ASN A 70 17.55 -8.73 0.39
CA ASN A 70 18.77 -7.92 0.29
C ASN A 70 18.85 -6.90 1.44
N PRO A 71 19.77 -7.06 2.42
CA PRO A 71 19.78 -6.28 3.65
C PRO A 71 19.97 -4.78 3.43
N ALA A 72 20.68 -4.36 2.37
CA ALA A 72 20.95 -2.95 2.09
C ALA A 72 19.68 -2.17 1.73
N ASN A 73 18.70 -2.82 1.13
CA ASN A 73 17.52 -2.18 0.55
C ASN A 73 16.19 -2.72 1.08
N LEU A 74 16.23 -3.75 1.94
CA LEU A 74 15.03 -4.48 2.37
C LEU A 74 14.02 -3.56 3.06
N THR A 75 14.48 -2.67 3.94
CA THR A 75 13.60 -1.71 4.63
C THR A 75 12.84 -0.83 3.65
N VAL A 76 13.53 -0.31 2.63
CA VAL A 76 12.89 0.57 1.64
C VAL A 76 11.88 -0.21 0.79
N ALA A 77 12.23 -1.42 0.36
CA ALA A 77 11.31 -2.26 -0.41
C ALA A 77 10.08 -2.68 0.42
N LEU A 78 10.26 -3.00 1.70
CA LEU A 78 9.15 -3.29 2.62
C LEU A 78 8.31 -2.06 2.93
N TRP A 79 8.92 -0.88 3.00
CA TRP A 79 8.17 0.39 3.12
C TRP A 79 7.30 0.63 1.88
N CYS A 80 7.84 0.44 0.68
CA CYS A 80 7.03 0.54 -0.55
C CYS A 80 5.88 -0.47 -0.54
N LEU A 81 6.14 -1.71 -0.11
CA LEU A 81 5.10 -2.72 -0.02
C LEU A 81 4.04 -2.38 1.04
N ALA A 82 4.46 -1.87 2.20
CA ALA A 82 3.58 -1.41 3.27
C ALA A 82 2.71 -0.23 2.79
N TRP A 83 3.29 0.70 2.02
CA TRP A 83 2.56 1.80 1.41
C TRP A 83 1.48 1.30 0.45
N ILE A 84 1.82 0.35 -0.43
CA ILE A 84 0.85 -0.30 -1.32
C ILE A 84 -0.27 -0.97 -0.53
N ALA A 85 0.06 -1.69 0.54
CA ALA A 85 -0.91 -2.38 1.37
C ALA A 85 -1.84 -1.38 2.09
N ARG A 86 -1.26 -0.43 2.80
CA ARG A 86 -1.98 0.51 3.66
C ARG A 86 -2.79 1.49 2.84
N ILE A 87 -2.14 2.21 1.93
CA ILE A 87 -2.78 3.28 1.16
C ILE A 87 -3.62 2.69 0.03
N GLY A 88 -3.02 1.80 -0.78
CA GLY A 88 -3.66 1.20 -1.95
C GLY A 88 -4.72 0.16 -1.62
N GLY A 89 -4.69 -0.40 -0.41
CA GLY A 89 -5.66 -1.36 0.08
C GLY A 89 -6.62 -0.73 1.09
N ASP A 90 -6.16 -0.51 2.31
CA ASP A 90 -7.06 -0.22 3.42
C ASP A 90 -7.58 1.23 3.44
N VAL A 91 -6.74 2.24 3.18
CA VAL A 91 -7.17 3.65 3.22
C VAL A 91 -8.16 3.95 2.11
N VAL A 92 -7.87 3.58 0.86
CA VAL A 92 -8.80 3.84 -0.26
C VAL A 92 -10.15 3.13 -0.05
N THR A 93 -10.11 1.89 0.44
CA THR A 93 -11.34 1.12 0.73
C THR A 93 -12.09 1.73 1.91
N GLY A 94 -11.39 2.08 2.99
CA GLY A 94 -11.96 2.69 4.19
C GLY A 94 -12.61 4.03 3.89
N ASN A 95 -11.98 4.86 3.06
CA ASN A 95 -12.53 6.14 2.61
C ASN A 95 -13.81 5.94 1.80
N ASN A 96 -13.83 4.98 0.87
CA ASN A 96 -15.03 4.64 0.11
C ASN A 96 -16.15 4.13 1.01
N VAL A 97 -15.85 3.29 2.00
CA VAL A 97 -16.84 2.84 3.00
C VAL A 97 -17.36 4.01 3.82
N ALA A 98 -16.49 4.89 4.32
CA ALA A 98 -16.89 6.02 5.14
C ALA A 98 -17.83 6.97 4.38
N VAL A 99 -17.50 7.29 3.14
CA VAL A 99 -18.27 8.23 2.33
C VAL A 99 -19.58 7.62 1.82
N TRP A 100 -19.54 6.41 1.24
CA TRP A 100 -20.72 5.83 0.57
C TRP A 100 -21.62 5.01 1.49
N ILE A 101 -21.09 4.39 2.54
CA ILE A 101 -21.84 3.49 3.42
C ILE A 101 -22.18 4.17 4.75
N LEU A 102 -21.21 4.87 5.35
CA LEU A 102 -21.40 5.53 6.63
C LEU A 102 -21.95 6.95 6.51
N ASN A 103 -22.16 7.44 5.28
CA ASN A 103 -22.66 8.78 4.98
C ASN A 103 -21.78 9.91 5.56
N TRP A 104 -20.46 9.69 5.64
CA TRP A 104 -19.52 10.71 6.12
C TRP A 104 -19.08 11.69 5.02
N GLY A 105 -19.58 11.54 3.79
CA GLY A 105 -19.28 12.42 2.66
C GLY A 105 -20.14 13.68 2.56
N VAL A 106 -20.79 14.10 3.64
CA VAL A 106 -21.68 15.27 3.67
C VAL A 106 -20.94 16.52 4.18
N PRO A 107 -21.35 17.74 3.79
CA PRO A 107 -20.68 18.99 4.19
C PRO A 107 -20.50 19.14 5.71
N GLU A 108 -21.46 18.65 6.50
CA GLU A 108 -21.44 18.71 7.97
C GLU A 108 -20.28 17.90 8.56
N MET A 109 -19.85 16.85 7.87
CA MET A 109 -18.75 15.99 8.31
C MET A 109 -17.38 16.55 7.90
N TYR A 110 -17.32 17.56 7.02
CA TYR A 110 -16.07 18.09 6.48
C TYR A 110 -15.11 18.62 7.57
N ALA A 111 -15.65 19.25 8.61
CA ALA A 111 -14.85 19.77 9.73
C ALA A 111 -14.10 18.66 10.49
N PHE A 112 -14.60 17.41 10.44
CA PHE A 112 -13.91 16.25 10.98
C PHE A 112 -12.89 15.69 9.99
N TRP A 113 -13.22 15.62 8.70
CA TRP A 113 -12.33 15.10 7.66
C TRP A 113 -11.07 15.92 7.40
N ALA A 114 -11.20 17.25 7.35
CA ALA A 114 -10.07 18.12 6.98
C ALA A 114 -8.87 17.99 7.93
N PRO A 115 -9.02 18.08 9.28
CA PRO A 115 -7.93 17.84 10.22
C PRO A 115 -7.43 16.39 10.18
N LEU A 116 -8.37 15.44 10.06
CA LEU A 116 -8.04 14.01 9.99
C LEU A 116 -7.19 13.67 8.76
N THR A 117 -7.34 14.40 7.65
CA THR A 117 -6.56 14.16 6.43
C THR A 117 -5.05 14.33 6.67
N VAL A 118 -4.65 15.40 7.36
CA VAL A 118 -3.24 15.65 7.69
C VAL A 118 -2.76 14.66 8.75
N TYR A 119 -3.56 14.45 9.79
CA TYR A 119 -3.24 13.48 10.83
C TYR A 119 -3.02 12.07 10.25
N TYR A 120 -3.93 11.58 9.41
CA TYR A 120 -3.83 10.25 8.81
C TYR A 120 -2.69 10.16 7.79
N ALA A 121 -2.42 11.22 7.01
CA ALA A 121 -1.26 11.24 6.15
C ALA A 121 0.06 11.00 6.93
N ILE A 122 0.20 11.62 8.11
CA ILE A 122 1.35 11.42 8.98
C ILE A 122 1.30 10.03 9.63
N ALA A 123 0.17 9.68 10.24
CA ALA A 123 0.01 8.43 10.98
C ALA A 123 0.22 7.20 10.08
N ASP A 124 -0.36 7.19 8.88
CA ASP A 124 -0.20 6.10 7.91
C ASP A 124 1.25 6.01 7.41
N SER A 125 1.91 7.16 7.20
CA SER A 125 3.32 7.18 6.83
C SER A 125 4.21 6.56 7.91
N LEU A 126 4.01 6.98 9.18
CA LEU A 126 4.74 6.44 10.32
C LEU A 126 4.46 4.95 10.52
N ASN A 127 3.22 4.51 10.34
CA ASN A 127 2.85 3.09 10.42
C ASN A 127 3.56 2.26 9.33
N CYS A 128 3.63 2.78 8.10
CA CYS A 128 4.36 2.11 7.02
C CYS A 128 5.87 2.02 7.33
N VAL A 129 6.46 3.08 7.89
CA VAL A 129 7.89 3.07 8.30
C VAL A 129 8.13 2.06 9.43
N ALA A 130 7.33 2.09 10.48
CA ALA A 130 7.45 1.15 11.60
C ALA A 130 7.28 -0.30 11.13
N GLY A 131 6.26 -0.58 10.32
CA GLY A 131 6.03 -1.90 9.73
C GLY A 131 7.19 -2.38 8.86
N ALA A 132 7.81 -1.48 8.09
CA ALA A 132 8.96 -1.80 7.26
C ALA A 132 10.22 -2.15 8.09
N ILE A 133 10.49 -1.41 9.17
CA ILE A 133 11.60 -1.67 10.09
C ILE A 133 11.40 -3.03 10.76
N ILE A 134 10.23 -3.25 11.35
CA ILE A 134 9.90 -4.52 12.03
C ILE A 134 9.98 -5.69 11.04
N GLY A 135 9.35 -5.55 9.87
CA GLY A 135 9.39 -6.59 8.83
C GLY A 135 10.81 -6.92 8.36
N THR A 136 11.69 -5.91 8.27
CA THR A 136 13.10 -6.11 7.92
C THR A 136 13.80 -6.94 8.98
N ILE A 137 13.67 -6.55 10.25
CA ILE A 137 14.28 -7.26 11.38
C ILE A 137 13.83 -8.72 11.40
N VAL A 138 12.51 -8.95 11.26
CA VAL A 138 11.92 -10.30 11.23
C VAL A 138 12.46 -11.12 10.05
N LEU A 139 12.42 -10.61 8.82
CA LEU A 139 12.86 -11.37 7.65
C LEU A 139 14.37 -11.67 7.66
N LEU A 140 15.19 -10.75 8.17
CA LEU A 140 16.62 -10.98 8.33
C LEU A 140 16.92 -11.98 9.47
N ALA A 141 16.21 -11.90 10.60
CA ALA A 141 16.34 -12.87 11.69
C ALA A 141 15.96 -14.27 11.23
N LEU A 142 14.83 -14.43 10.52
CA LEU A 142 14.40 -15.70 9.96
C LEU A 142 15.41 -16.26 8.95
N ARG A 143 15.98 -15.40 8.10
CA ARG A 143 17.07 -15.79 7.18
C ARG A 143 18.29 -16.31 7.95
N ARG A 144 18.72 -15.62 9.01
CA ARG A 144 19.87 -16.02 9.84
C ARG A 144 19.62 -17.35 10.57
N ALA A 145 18.37 -17.61 10.97
CA ALA A 145 17.97 -18.83 11.63
C ALA A 145 17.69 -20.01 10.66
N ASN A 146 17.87 -19.83 9.35
CA ASN A 146 17.48 -20.79 8.31
C ASN A 146 16.00 -21.23 8.39
N ILE A 147 15.13 -20.37 8.93
CA ILE A 147 13.69 -20.62 8.99
C ILE A 147 13.06 -20.21 7.67
N ARG A 148 12.38 -21.18 7.05
CA ARG A 148 11.65 -20.96 5.80
C ARG A 148 10.38 -20.16 6.04
N THR A 149 10.14 -19.16 5.21
CA THR A 149 8.86 -18.44 5.14
C THR A 149 8.17 -18.81 3.83
N LEU A 150 7.08 -19.57 3.94
CA LEU A 150 6.38 -20.19 2.82
C LEU A 150 6.15 -19.21 1.64
N ALA A 151 5.68 -18.00 1.92
CA ALA A 151 5.36 -17.01 0.88
C ALA A 151 6.59 -16.44 0.14
N VAL A 152 7.69 -16.15 0.83
CA VAL A 152 8.88 -15.55 0.22
C VAL A 152 9.73 -16.63 -0.46
N ASP A 153 9.81 -17.82 0.14
CA ASP A 153 10.63 -18.92 -0.38
C ASP A 153 10.01 -19.56 -1.62
N LEU A 154 8.67 -19.62 -1.70
CA LEU A 154 7.98 -20.01 -2.93
C LEU A 154 8.35 -19.07 -4.09
N LEU A 155 8.44 -17.75 -3.83
CA LEU A 155 8.83 -16.77 -4.83
C LEU A 155 10.31 -16.89 -5.24
N GLU A 156 11.19 -17.26 -4.32
CA GLU A 156 12.60 -17.51 -4.62
C GLU A 156 12.78 -18.75 -5.51
N SER A 157 12.07 -19.85 -5.19
CA SER A 157 12.16 -21.12 -5.94
C SER A 157 11.69 -21.00 -7.40
N LYS A 158 10.65 -20.19 -7.66
CA LYS A 158 10.10 -19.98 -9.01
C LYS A 158 11.06 -19.25 -9.96
N LYS A 159 12.18 -18.73 -9.45
CA LYS A 159 13.18 -18.01 -10.24
C LYS A 159 14.36 -18.89 -10.67
N GLN A 160 14.45 -20.10 -10.12
CA GLN A 160 15.51 -21.08 -10.43
C GLN A 160 15.09 -22.13 -11.46
N GLY A 161 13.84 -22.10 -11.92
CA GLY A 161 13.33 -22.89 -13.06
C GLY A 161 12.92 -21.97 -14.20
#